data_AF-A0A316EGR2-F1
#
_entry.id   AF-A0A316EGR2-F1
#
_cell.length_a   1.000
_cell.length_b   1.000
_cell.length_c   1.000
_cell.angle_alpha   90.00
_cell.angle_beta   90.00
_cell.angle_gamma   90.00
#
_symmetry.space_group_name_H-M   'P 1'
#
loop_
_entity.id
_entity.type
_entity.pdbx_description
1 polymer ?
#
loop_
_entity_poly.entity_id
_entity_poly.type
_entity_poly.pdbx_seq_one_letter_code
_entity_poly.pdbx_strand_id
1 'polypeptide(L)'
;MLILGRLRNLENQIQIIMNSISKYIDIKEDFLYKKGEEEGVEKGEEKATEKIILNFLMNSKLSIEQIAEFSGVSLTFVIAIKQKYNL
;
A
#
# COMPACT_ATOMS: atom_id res chain seq x y z
N MET A 1 -32.95 3.34 9.42
CA MET A 1 -32.57 2.27 8.46
C MET A 1 -32.89 2.63 6.99
N LEU A 2 -33.98 3.36 6.68
CA LEU A 2 -34.34 3.79 5.31
C LEU A 2 -33.30 4.67 4.59
N ILE A 3 -32.62 5.57 5.32
CA ILE A 3 -31.64 6.50 4.74
C ILE A 3 -30.41 5.75 4.20
N LEU A 4 -29.91 4.76 4.95
CA LEU A 4 -28.76 3.93 4.53
C LEU A 4 -29.09 3.07 3.29
N GLY A 5 -30.32 2.57 3.20
CA GLY A 5 -30.80 1.84 2.02
C GLY A 5 -30.88 2.73 0.76
N ARG A 6 -31.31 3.99 0.92
CA ARG A 6 -31.33 4.98 -0.17
C ARG A 6 -29.92 5.37 -0.62
N LEU A 7 -28.98 5.54 0.33
CA LEU A 7 -27.56 5.81 0.03
C LEU A 7 -26.92 4.66 -0.76
N ARG A 8 -27.14 3.41 -0.35
CA ARG A 8 -26.65 2.23 -1.08
C ARG A 8 -27.24 2.12 -2.50
N ASN A 9 -28.52 2.48 -2.67
CA ASN A 9 -29.15 2.48 -3.99
C ASN A 9 -28.58 3.58 -4.89
N LEU A 10 -28.22 4.74 -4.31
CA LEU A 10 -27.56 5.82 -5.03
C LEU A 10 -26.13 5.42 -5.45
N GLU A 11 -25.38 4.76 -4.58
CA GLU A 11 -24.05 4.22 -4.87
C GLU A 11 -24.07 3.25 -6.05
N ASN A 12 -25.04 2.34 -6.09
CA ASN A 12 -25.24 1.43 -7.23
C ASN A 12 -25.53 2.18 -8.54
N GLN A 13 -26.37 3.22 -8.49
CA GLN A 13 -26.67 4.03 -9.67
C GLN A 13 -25.45 4.83 -10.15
N ILE A 14 -24.67 5.39 -9.23
CA ILE A 14 -23.41 6.06 -9.53
C ILE A 14 -22.43 5.07 -10.20
N GLN A 15 -22.30 3.84 -9.70
CA GLN A 15 -21.43 2.84 -10.31
C GLN A 15 -21.85 2.48 -11.74
N ILE A 16 -23.16 2.32 -11.98
CA ILE A 16 -23.69 2.04 -13.33
C ILE A 16 -23.38 3.21 -14.28
N ILE A 17 -23.58 4.45 -13.81
CA ILE A 17 -23.28 5.66 -14.61
C ILE A 17 -21.79 5.74 -14.89
N MET A 18 -20.93 5.55 -13.89
CA MET A 18 -19.47 5.55 -14.04
C MET A 18 -19.00 4.49 -15.04
N ASN A 19 -19.55 3.28 -14.99
CA ASN A 19 -19.25 2.22 -15.95
C ASN A 19 -19.78 2.55 -17.37
N SER A 20 -20.84 3.34 -17.48
CA SER A 20 -21.39 3.74 -18.78
C SER A 20 -20.58 4.85 -19.46
N ILE A 21 -19.85 5.65 -18.68
CA ILE A 21 -18.97 6.71 -19.18
C ILE A 21 -17.50 6.27 -19.31
N SER A 22 -17.08 5.23 -18.58
CA SER A 22 -15.71 4.69 -18.64
C SER A 22 -15.32 4.15 -20.02
N LYS A 23 -16.29 3.75 -20.85
CA LYS A 23 -16.02 3.39 -22.26
C LYS A 23 -15.60 4.59 -23.13
N TYR A 24 -15.82 5.81 -22.67
CA TYR A 24 -15.43 7.05 -23.36
C TYR A 24 -14.27 7.77 -22.68
N ILE A 25 -13.81 7.29 -21.53
CA ILE A 25 -12.73 7.86 -20.74
C ILE A 25 -11.71 6.75 -20.53
N ASP A 26 -10.49 6.93 -21.05
CA ASP A 26 -9.42 6.03 -20.68
C ASP A 26 -9.01 6.30 -19.23
N ILE A 27 -9.53 5.48 -18.31
CA ILE A 27 -9.23 5.58 -16.88
C ILE A 27 -7.72 5.48 -16.64
N LYS A 28 -6.96 4.76 -17.48
CA LYS A 28 -5.51 4.67 -17.32
C LYS A 28 -4.80 5.97 -17.64
N GLU A 29 -5.42 6.85 -18.42
CA GLU A 29 -4.92 8.19 -18.71
C GLU A 29 -5.38 9.24 -17.69
N ASP A 30 -6.32 8.90 -16.82
CA ASP A 30 -6.80 9.79 -15.76
C ASP A 30 -5.69 10.10 -14.75
N PHE A 31 -5.55 11.39 -14.43
CA PHE A 31 -4.51 11.87 -13.51
C PHE A 31 -4.63 11.26 -12.11
N LEU A 32 -5.85 11.12 -11.57
CA LEU A 32 -6.06 10.53 -10.24
C LEU A 32 -5.78 9.03 -10.24
N TYR A 33 -6.08 8.33 -11.34
CA TYR A 33 -5.73 6.92 -11.49
C TYR A 33 -4.21 6.71 -11.51
N LYS A 34 -3.48 7.46 -12.36
CA LYS A 34 -2.01 7.38 -12.43
C LYS A 34 -1.36 7.71 -11.10
N LYS A 35 -1.81 8.79 -10.44
CA LYS A 35 -1.34 9.15 -9.11
C LYS A 35 -1.59 8.03 -8.09
N GLY A 36 -2.77 7.40 -8.14
CA GLY A 36 -3.10 6.28 -7.27
C GLY A 36 -2.23 5.04 -7.52
N GLU A 37 -1.87 4.77 -8.78
CA GLU A 37 -0.94 3.72 -9.16
C GLU A 37 0.47 4.00 -8.63
N GLU A 38 0.99 5.20 -8.83
CA GLU A 38 2.30 5.64 -8.31
C GLU A 38 2.38 5.52 -6.79
N GLU A 39 1.40 6.06 -6.05
CA GLU A 39 1.34 5.93 -4.59
C GLU A 39 1.20 4.45 -4.14
N GLY A 40 0.51 3.64 -4.95
CA GLY A 40 0.34 2.21 -4.69
C GLY A 40 1.64 1.43 -4.84
N VAL A 41 2.43 1.74 -5.86
CA VAL A 41 3.77 1.16 -6.08
C VAL A 41 4.70 1.53 -4.94
N GLU A 42 4.77 2.82 -4.57
CA GLU A 42 5.61 3.29 -3.46
C GLU A 42 5.26 2.58 -2.14
N LYS A 43 3.98 2.52 -1.77
CA LYS A 43 3.52 1.78 -0.58
C LYS A 43 3.82 0.29 -0.67
N GLY A 44 3.84 -0.28 -1.87
CA GLY A 44 4.18 -1.67 -2.12
C GLY A 44 5.65 -1.97 -1.85
N GLU A 45 6.55 -1.11 -2.35
CA GLU A 45 8.00 -1.20 -2.13
C GLU A 45 8.37 -1.03 -0.66
N GLU A 46 7.75 -0.07 0.04
CA GLU A 46 7.94 0.12 1.48
C GLU A 46 7.55 -1.15 2.27
N LYS A 47 6.38 -1.72 1.99
CA LYS A 47 5.91 -2.95 2.65
C LYS A 47 6.76 -4.17 2.32
N ALA A 48 7.26 -4.27 1.10
CA ALA A 48 8.16 -5.35 0.70
C ALA A 48 9.48 -5.26 1.48
N THR A 49 10.04 -4.05 1.59
CA THR A 49 11.26 -3.78 2.37
C THR A 49 11.07 -4.11 3.84
N GLU A 50 9.96 -3.67 4.45
CA GLU A 50 9.60 -3.99 5.83
C GLU A 50 9.48 -5.51 6.05
N LYS A 51 8.85 -6.23 5.11
CA LYS A 51 8.72 -7.70 5.18
C LYS A 51 10.07 -8.41 5.12
N ILE A 52 11.00 -7.94 4.27
CA ILE A 52 12.35 -8.49 4.19
C ILE A 52 13.09 -8.30 5.51
N ILE A 53 13.03 -7.10 6.08
CA ILE A 53 13.67 -6.78 7.37
C ILE A 53 13.09 -7.66 8.48
N LEU A 54 11.76 -7.81 8.55
CA LEU A 54 11.12 -8.69 9.53
C LEU A 54 11.56 -10.15 9.37
N ASN A 55 11.65 -10.64 8.14
CA ASN A 55 12.14 -12.00 7.88
C ASN A 55 13.57 -12.18 8.38
N PHE A 56 14.45 -11.20 8.18
CA PHE A 56 15.81 -11.25 8.72
C PHE A 56 15.82 -11.20 10.26
N LEU A 57 15.06 -10.29 10.86
CA LEU A 57 14.99 -10.17 12.33
C LEU A 57 14.46 -11.44 13.01
N MET A 58 13.50 -12.14 12.38
CA MET A 58 12.89 -13.34 12.96
C MET A 58 13.65 -14.63 12.67
N ASN A 59 14.27 -14.76 11.49
CA ASN A 59 14.74 -16.06 11.00
C ASN A 59 16.25 -16.12 10.76
N SER A 60 16.98 -15.01 10.92
CA SER A 60 18.42 -14.97 10.69
C SER A 60 19.19 -14.63 11.96
N LYS A 61 20.48 -14.96 12.00
CA LYS A 61 21.42 -14.56 13.07
C LYS A 61 22.21 -13.29 12.68
N LEU A 62 21.70 -12.52 11.74
CA LEU A 62 22.35 -11.30 11.26
C LEU A 62 22.26 -10.20 12.32
N SER A 63 23.29 -9.36 12.39
CA SER A 63 23.25 -8.17 13.22
C SER A 63 22.35 -7.09 12.59
N ILE A 64 21.91 -6.13 13.40
CA ILE A 64 21.05 -5.02 12.92
C ILE A 64 21.77 -4.21 11.82
N GLU A 65 23.10 -4.07 11.96
CA GLU A 65 23.96 -3.39 10.99
C GLU A 65 23.99 -4.12 9.65
N GLN A 66 24.14 -5.45 9.67
CA GLN A 66 24.14 -6.28 8.47
C GLN A 66 22.78 -6.28 7.76
N ILE A 67 21.69 -6.27 8.54
CA ILE A 67 20.33 -6.19 7.99
C ILE A 67 20.13 -4.84 7.28
N ALA A 68 20.57 -3.74 7.90
CA ALA A 68 20.49 -2.42 7.30
C ALA A 68 21.27 -2.35 5.98
N GLU A 69 22.49 -2.89 5.97
CA GLU A 69 23.34 -2.97 4.78
C GLU A 69 22.70 -3.80 3.66
N PHE A 70 22.26 -5.03 3.94
CA PHE A 70 21.67 -5.92 2.92
C PHE A 70 20.31 -5.45 2.41
N SER A 71 19.52 -4.77 3.25
CA SER A 71 18.24 -4.19 2.85
C SER A 71 18.38 -2.80 2.23
N GLY A 72 19.57 -2.21 2.20
CA GLY A 72 19.81 -0.88 1.63
C GLY A 72 19.13 0.26 2.39
N VAL A 73 18.87 0.07 3.70
CA VAL A 73 18.15 1.04 4.55
C VAL A 73 19.03 1.54 5.69
N SER A 74 18.58 2.59 6.37
CA SER A 74 19.27 3.09 7.56
C SER A 74 19.13 2.14 8.75
N LEU A 75 20.13 2.11 9.64
CA LEU A 75 20.06 1.40 10.92
C LEU A 75 18.83 1.80 11.73
N THR A 76 18.54 3.11 11.76
CA THR A 76 17.39 3.68 12.48
C THR A 76 16.07 3.11 12.00
N PHE A 77 15.95 2.81 10.70
CA PHE A 77 14.75 2.22 10.13
C PHE A 77 14.57 0.76 10.57
N VAL A 78 15.65 -0.03 10.56
CA VAL A 78 15.61 -1.42 11.06
C VAL A 78 15.24 -1.45 12.55
N ILE A 79 15.80 -0.54 13.36
CA ILE A 79 15.47 -0.39 14.78
C ILE A 79 13.99 -0.01 14.97
N ALA A 80 13.47 0.91 14.17
CA ALA A 80 12.07 1.32 14.24
C ALA A 80 11.12 0.14 13.92
N ILE A 81 11.44 -0.67 12.91
CA ILE A 81 10.67 -1.89 12.59
C ILE A 81 10.74 -2.89 13.75
N LYS A 82 11.95 -3.13 14.29
CA LYS A 82 12.13 -4.02 15.43
C LYS A 82 11.26 -3.59 16.63
N GLN A 83 11.24 -2.29 16.95
CA GLN A 83 10.40 -1.73 18.01
C GLN A 83 8.90 -1.84 17.70
N LYS A 84 8.49 -1.51 16.46
CA LYS A 84 7.09 -1.59 16.01
C LYS A 84 6.51 -3.00 16.19
N TYR A 85 7.32 -4.04 16.01
CA TYR A 85 6.92 -5.45 16.13
C TYR A 85 7.35 -6.13 17.44
N ASN A 86 7.96 -5.40 18.38
CA ASN A 86 8.46 -5.91 19.66
C ASN A 86 9.41 -7.13 19.54
N LEU A 87 10.33 -7.08 18.56
CA LEU A 87 11.38 -8.08 18.33
C LEU A 87 12.70 -7.70 19.01
#